data_AF-A0A816GSM3-F1
#
_entry.id   AF-A0A816GSM3-F1
#
_cell.length_a   1.000
_cell.length_b   1.000
_cell.length_c   1.000
_cell.angle_alpha   90.00
_cell.angle_beta   90.00
_cell.angle_gamma   90.00
#
_symmetry.space_group_name_H-M   'P 1'
#
loop_
_entity.id
_entity.type
_entity.pdbx_description
1 polymer ?
#
loop_
_entity_poly.entity_id
_entity_poly.type
_entity_poly.pdbx_seq_one_letter_code
_entity_poly.pdbx_strand_id
1 'polypeptide(L)'
;ADAKYVRAMRLMSRFFASLPNFPVHQHQQAFTVKLKSRLPWFFLREQQLLLFFQDATHLTTKWRNRLLSSTAELRLGDQSISINHLYSILDNGNFTKLDHGLTKSDISPKDRQSFSSCVKLISVDLFKILKDNVDTQETLVYLQILKMIIIAYIDKKQQLLRVSTLFFMLPE
;
A
#
# COMPACT_ATOMS: atom_id res chain seq x y z
N ALA A 1 15.59 3.53 -0.55
CA ALA A 1 15.69 2.64 0.63
C ALA A 1 16.86 1.72 0.34
N ASP A 2 17.91 1.81 1.15
CA ASP A 2 19.15 1.03 0.95
C ASP A 2 18.82 -0.48 0.98
N ALA A 3 19.31 -1.23 0.00
CA ALA A 3 19.11 -2.67 -0.09
C ALA A 3 19.64 -3.40 1.16
N LYS A 4 20.60 -2.80 1.86
CA LYS A 4 21.13 -3.30 3.14
C LYS A 4 20.07 -3.32 4.25
N TYR A 5 19.24 -2.29 4.37
CA TYR A 5 18.19 -2.25 5.39
C TYR A 5 17.08 -3.27 5.12
N VAL A 6 16.72 -3.48 3.85
CA VAL A 6 15.70 -4.48 3.46
C VAL A 6 16.21 -5.91 3.72
N ARG A 7 17.50 -6.17 3.44
CA ARG A 7 18.14 -7.45 3.75
C ARG A 7 18.22 -7.69 5.26
N ALA A 8 18.55 -6.67 6.05
CA ALA A 8 18.54 -6.75 7.50
C ALA A 8 17.13 -7.03 8.05
N MET A 9 16.10 -6.35 7.56
CA MET A 9 14.70 -6.59 7.96
C MET A 9 14.23 -8.01 7.60
N ARG A 10 14.59 -8.52 6.41
CA ARG A 10 14.29 -9.91 6.00
C ARG A 10 15.01 -10.94 6.88
N LEU A 11 16.29 -10.72 7.17
CA LEU A 11 17.09 -11.61 8.03
C LEU A 11 16.62 -11.59 9.49
N MET A 12 16.23 -10.42 9.99
CA MET A 12 15.75 -10.26 11.36
C MET A 12 14.34 -10.84 11.56
N SER A 13 13.45 -10.69 10.58
CA SER A 13 12.05 -11.05 10.78
C SER A 13 11.79 -12.55 10.67
N ARG A 14 12.07 -13.25 9.56
CA ARG A 14 11.58 -14.66 9.30
C ARG A 14 10.08 -14.94 9.62
N PHE A 15 9.34 -13.93 10.06
CA PHE A 15 8.16 -14.04 10.90
C PHE A 15 6.90 -14.22 10.08
N PHE A 16 6.84 -13.56 8.91
CA PHE A 16 5.64 -13.51 8.08
C PHE A 16 5.53 -14.65 7.07
N ALA A 17 6.59 -15.44 6.85
CA ALA A 17 6.60 -16.50 5.85
C ALA A 17 6.18 -17.88 6.38
N SER A 18 6.21 -18.11 7.70
CA SER A 18 6.16 -19.48 8.25
C SER A 18 4.99 -19.77 9.19
N LEU A 19 4.28 -18.78 9.72
CA LEU A 19 3.37 -19.01 10.85
C LEU A 19 2.11 -18.12 10.84
N PRO A 20 1.02 -18.53 10.16
CA PRO A 20 -0.29 -17.94 10.40
C PRO A 20 -0.74 -18.28 11.84
N ASN A 21 -1.16 -17.27 12.60
CA ASN A 21 -1.75 -17.39 13.95
C ASN A 21 -0.81 -17.84 15.09
N PHE A 22 0.47 -17.48 15.05
CA PHE A 22 1.35 -17.78 16.17
C PHE A 22 1.16 -16.78 17.33
N PRO A 23 1.02 -17.25 18.60
CA PRO A 23 1.04 -16.38 19.76
C PRO A 23 2.40 -15.69 19.85
N VAL A 24 2.44 -14.42 19.44
CA VAL A 24 3.66 -13.59 19.28
C VAL A 24 4.59 -13.62 20.50
N HIS A 25 4.03 -13.79 21.71
CA HIS A 25 4.77 -13.87 22.96
C HIS A 25 5.53 -15.18 23.18
N GLN A 26 5.22 -16.25 22.43
CA GLN A 26 5.88 -17.56 22.55
C GLN A 26 7.01 -17.73 21.52
N HIS A 27 7.32 -16.68 20.75
CA HIS A 27 8.23 -16.80 19.62
C HIS A 27 9.68 -16.79 20.11
N GLN A 28 10.53 -17.65 19.56
CA GLN A 28 11.93 -17.80 20.01
C GLN A 28 12.75 -16.51 19.85
N GLN A 29 12.33 -15.61 18.96
CA GLN A 29 12.96 -14.29 18.74
C GLN A 29 12.31 -13.16 19.55
N ALA A 30 11.34 -13.46 20.42
CA ALA A 30 10.78 -12.45 21.32
C ALA A 30 11.88 -12.00 22.30
N PHE A 31 12.03 -10.69 22.48
CA PHE A 31 12.98 -10.12 23.43
C PHE A 31 12.30 -9.85 24.77
N THR A 32 13.09 -9.90 25.83
CA THR A 32 12.61 -9.66 27.20
C THR A 32 12.80 -8.20 27.59
N VAL A 33 11.71 -7.49 27.88
CA VAL A 33 11.70 -6.15 28.45
C VAL A 33 11.68 -6.27 29.97
N LYS A 34 12.79 -5.89 30.63
CA LYS A 34 12.84 -5.79 32.09
C LYS A 34 12.21 -4.48 32.54
N LEU A 35 11.00 -4.54 33.09
CA LEU A 35 10.36 -3.39 33.73
C LEU A 35 10.89 -3.28 35.17
N LYS A 36 11.40 -2.10 35.56
CA LYS A 36 11.93 -1.87 36.91
C LYS A 36 10.85 -1.90 38.00
N SER A 37 9.61 -1.57 37.66
CA SER A 37 8.47 -1.62 38.58
C SER A 37 7.17 -1.84 37.80
N ARG A 38 6.22 -2.57 38.39
CA ARG A 38 4.86 -2.73 37.84
C ARG A 38 4.06 -1.48 38.21
N LEU A 39 3.92 -0.57 37.26
CA LEU A 39 3.05 0.59 37.41
C LEU A 39 1.60 0.12 37.24
N PRO A 40 0.68 0.44 38.17
CA PRO A 40 -0.69 -0.08 38.16
C PRO A 40 -1.51 0.35 36.93
N TRP A 41 -1.07 1.41 36.23
CA TRP A 41 -1.68 1.94 35.02
C TRP A 41 -0.96 1.53 33.72
N PHE A 42 0.13 0.78 33.80
CA PHE A 42 0.91 0.38 32.64
C PHE A 42 1.02 -1.14 32.55
N PHE A 43 0.37 -1.72 31.54
CA PHE A 43 0.47 -3.15 31.24
C PHE A 43 1.30 -3.36 29.99
N LEU A 44 2.46 -4.00 30.13
CA LEU A 44 3.28 -4.52 29.04
C LEU A 44 3.73 -5.93 29.41
N ARG A 45 3.51 -6.91 28.52
CA ARG A 45 4.05 -8.26 28.73
C ARG A 45 5.57 -8.23 28.61
N GLU A 46 6.27 -9.00 29.43
CA GLU A 46 7.74 -9.00 29.45
C GLU A 46 8.35 -9.54 28.16
N GLN A 47 7.69 -10.51 27.50
CA GLN A 47 8.10 -11.00 26.18
C GLN A 47 7.37 -10.23 25.09
N GLN A 48 8.15 -9.53 24.27
CA GLN A 48 7.67 -8.72 23.16
C GLN A 48 8.38 -9.12 21.88
N LEU A 49 7.69 -9.01 20.75
CA LEU A 49 8.31 -9.15 19.45
C LEU A 49 8.47 -7.77 18.83
N LEU A 50 9.66 -7.49 18.28
CA LEU A 50 9.92 -6.23 17.62
C LEU A 50 9.53 -6.35 16.15
N LEU A 51 8.44 -5.71 15.77
CA LEU A 51 7.98 -5.64 14.39
C LEU A 51 8.36 -4.29 13.79
N PHE A 52 9.03 -4.34 12.63
CA PHE A 52 9.34 -3.14 11.86
C PHE A 52 8.35 -3.04 10.71
N PHE A 53 7.59 -1.95 10.70
CA PHE A 53 6.65 -1.62 9.62
C PHE A 53 7.06 -0.32 8.96
N GLN A 54 6.85 -0.22 7.66
CA GLN A 54 6.96 1.04 6.95
C GLN A 54 5.69 1.86 7.16
N ASP A 55 5.82 3.20 7.17
CA ASP A 55 4.67 4.10 7.13
C ASP A 55 3.82 3.84 5.89
N ALA A 56 2.54 3.51 6.13
CA ALA A 56 1.58 3.15 5.09
C ALA A 56 1.20 4.33 4.18
N THR A 57 1.11 5.54 4.72
CA THR A 57 0.88 6.76 3.96
C THR A 57 2.05 7.03 3.03
N HIS A 58 3.27 6.84 3.52
CA HIS A 58 4.46 6.95 2.69
C HIS A 58 4.55 5.86 1.62
N LEU A 59 4.13 4.62 1.94
CA LEU A 59 4.08 3.53 0.95
C LEU A 59 3.11 3.86 -0.20
N THR A 60 1.91 4.33 0.12
CA THR A 60 0.85 4.64 -0.86
C THR A 60 1.20 5.85 -1.73
N THR A 61 1.74 6.92 -1.13
CA THR A 61 2.24 8.07 -1.89
C THR A 61 3.42 7.70 -2.79
N LYS A 62 4.32 6.81 -2.35
CA LYS A 62 5.41 6.28 -3.20
C LYS A 62 4.86 5.48 -4.38
N TRP A 63 3.81 4.68 -4.17
CA TRP A 63 3.14 3.91 -5.21
C TRP A 63 2.50 4.81 -6.28
N ARG A 64 1.78 5.86 -5.84
CA ARG A 64 1.26 6.92 -6.74
C ARG A 64 2.40 7.62 -7.49
N ASN A 65 3.45 8.06 -6.81
CA ASN A 65 4.56 8.77 -7.44
C ASN A 65 5.30 7.91 -8.47
N ARG A 66 5.30 6.58 -8.29
CA ARG A 66 5.85 5.65 -9.29
C ARG A 66 5.01 5.67 -10.57
N LEU A 67 3.68 5.69 -10.46
CA LEU A 67 2.76 5.82 -11.60
C LEU A 67 2.95 7.15 -12.35
N LEU A 68 3.20 8.23 -11.61
CA LEU A 68 3.41 9.56 -12.18
C LEU A 68 4.84 9.81 -12.70
N SER A 69 5.74 8.84 -12.53
CA SER A 69 7.15 9.01 -12.86
C SER A 69 7.38 8.86 -14.36
N SER A 70 7.93 9.90 -15.00
CA SER A 70 8.36 9.84 -16.41
C SER A 70 9.62 9.03 -16.64
N THR A 71 10.38 8.74 -15.58
CA THR A 71 11.68 8.06 -15.66
C THR A 71 11.58 6.54 -15.52
N ALA A 72 10.42 6.03 -15.12
CA ALA A 72 10.25 4.64 -14.74
C ALA A 72 9.24 3.96 -15.64
N GLU A 73 9.69 2.95 -16.39
CA GLU A 73 8.77 2.03 -17.05
C GLU A 73 8.09 1.16 -15.97
N LEU A 74 6.77 1.21 -15.93
CA LEU A 74 5.95 0.36 -15.08
C LEU A 74 5.32 -0.71 -15.96
N ARG A 75 5.55 -1.97 -15.61
CA ARG A 75 5.03 -3.13 -16.35
C ARG A 75 4.41 -4.12 -15.39
N LEU A 76 3.37 -4.80 -15.86
CA LEU A 76 2.70 -5.90 -15.17
C LEU A 76 2.65 -7.08 -16.13
N GLY A 77 3.58 -8.03 -15.97
CA GLY A 77 3.87 -9.00 -17.03
C GLY A 77 4.43 -8.29 -18.26
N ASP A 78 3.90 -8.61 -19.44
CA ASP A 78 4.34 -8.03 -20.71
C ASP A 78 3.74 -6.64 -21.00
N GLN A 79 2.69 -6.28 -20.26
CA GLN A 79 1.92 -5.06 -20.50
C GLN A 79 2.50 -3.84 -19.78
N SER A 80 2.40 -2.67 -20.42
CA SER A 80 2.87 -1.40 -19.86
C SER A 80 1.75 -0.64 -19.15
N ILE A 81 1.99 -0.19 -17.93
CA ILE A 81 1.08 0.68 -17.20
C ILE A 81 1.44 2.13 -17.52
N SER A 82 0.44 2.92 -17.92
CA SER A 82 0.65 4.32 -18.27
C SER A 82 -0.31 5.25 -17.52
N ILE A 83 0.23 6.39 -17.08
CA ILE A 83 -0.55 7.51 -16.55
C ILE A 83 -1.35 8.21 -17.65
N ASN A 84 -0.97 8.03 -18.93
CA ASN A 84 -1.66 8.64 -20.06
C ASN A 84 -3.12 8.18 -20.14
N HIS A 85 -3.44 6.99 -19.62
CA HIS A 85 -4.82 6.51 -19.50
C HIS A 85 -5.68 7.37 -18.55
N LEU A 86 -5.07 8.01 -17.54
CA LEU A 86 -5.79 8.95 -16.67
C LEU A 86 -5.88 10.34 -17.29
N TYR A 87 -4.84 10.77 -18.02
CA TYR A 87 -4.89 12.01 -18.79
C TYR A 87 -5.96 11.94 -19.87
N SER A 88 -6.10 10.82 -20.58
CA SER A 88 -7.13 10.64 -21.59
C SER A 88 -8.53 10.75 -21.00
N ILE A 89 -8.78 10.21 -19.79
CA ILE A 89 -10.08 10.37 -19.12
C ILE A 89 -10.35 11.84 -18.75
N LEU A 90 -9.34 12.57 -18.27
CA LEU A 90 -9.49 13.98 -17.87
C LEU A 90 -9.71 14.93 -19.06
N ASP A 91 -9.09 14.64 -20.20
CA ASP A 91 -9.17 15.49 -21.38
C ASP A 91 -10.25 15.00 -22.37
N ASN A 92 -10.85 13.83 -22.16
CA ASN A 92 -11.97 13.33 -22.96
C ASN A 92 -13.28 14.06 -22.56
N GLY A 93 -13.89 14.73 -23.53
CA GLY A 93 -15.15 15.47 -23.34
C GLY A 93 -16.37 14.61 -22.98
N ASN A 94 -16.25 13.28 -23.05
CA ASN A 94 -17.32 12.35 -22.70
C ASN A 94 -17.53 12.20 -21.19
N PHE A 95 -16.53 12.56 -20.37
CA PHE A 95 -16.60 12.43 -18.92
C PHE A 95 -16.37 13.78 -18.25
N THR A 96 -17.22 14.09 -17.27
CA THR A 96 -17.07 15.30 -16.45
C THR A 96 -16.34 14.99 -15.15
N LYS A 97 -15.87 16.03 -14.47
CA LYS A 97 -15.28 15.93 -13.13
C LYS A 97 -16.18 15.20 -12.13
N LEU A 98 -17.49 15.28 -12.28
CA LEU A 98 -18.44 14.59 -11.40
C LEU A 98 -18.44 13.08 -11.61
N ASP A 99 -18.12 12.62 -12.83
CA ASP A 99 -18.12 11.20 -13.17
C ASP A 99 -16.86 10.50 -12.65
N HIS A 100 -15.69 11.12 -12.82
CA HIS A 100 -14.42 10.52 -12.43
C HIS A 100 -13.83 11.03 -11.10
N GLY A 101 -14.27 12.18 -10.60
CA GLY A 101 -13.85 12.76 -9.31
C GLY A 101 -12.41 13.31 -9.24
N LEU A 102 -11.63 13.14 -10.31
CA LEU A 102 -10.25 13.61 -10.43
C LEU A 102 -10.13 15.07 -10.89
N THR A 103 -9.00 15.69 -10.58
CA THR A 103 -8.58 16.98 -11.15
C THR A 103 -7.15 16.90 -11.67
N LYS A 104 -6.73 17.85 -12.53
CA LYS A 104 -5.36 17.88 -13.09
C LYS A 104 -4.27 17.95 -12.02
N SER A 105 -4.55 18.53 -10.85
CA SER A 105 -3.61 18.54 -9.72
C SER A 105 -3.48 17.17 -9.05
N ASP A 106 -4.51 16.32 -9.06
CA ASP A 106 -4.47 15.00 -8.44
C ASP A 106 -3.52 14.02 -9.15
N ILE A 107 -3.29 14.22 -10.45
CA ILE A 107 -2.31 13.45 -11.24
C ILE A 107 -1.03 14.26 -11.54
N SER A 108 -0.84 15.39 -10.87
CA SER A 108 0.36 16.22 -11.06
C SER A 108 1.55 15.62 -10.28
N PRO A 109 2.72 15.44 -10.92
CA PRO A 109 3.93 14.94 -10.25
C PRO A 109 4.59 15.98 -9.32
N LYS A 110 4.09 17.23 -9.30
CA LYS A 110 4.62 18.30 -8.44
C LYS A 110 4.35 18.03 -6.96
N ASP A 111 3.16 17.55 -6.63
CA ASP A 111 2.79 17.22 -5.26
C ASP A 111 3.02 15.73 -4.99
N ARG A 112 4.19 15.44 -4.42
CA ARG A 112 4.65 14.08 -4.11
C ARG A 112 4.12 13.54 -2.78
N GLN A 113 3.49 14.37 -1.95
CA GLN A 113 3.08 13.99 -0.60
C GLN A 113 1.56 13.95 -0.41
N SER A 114 0.78 14.33 -1.43
CA SER A 114 -0.69 14.25 -1.38
C SER A 114 -1.20 12.82 -1.28
N PHE A 115 -1.58 12.44 -0.06
CA PHE A 115 -2.35 11.23 0.21
C PHE A 115 -3.79 11.35 -0.26
N SER A 116 -4.40 12.55 -0.20
CA SER A 116 -5.78 12.78 -0.64
C SER A 116 -5.95 12.46 -2.13
N SER A 117 -4.96 12.78 -2.96
CA SER A 117 -4.95 12.39 -4.37
C SER A 117 -4.83 10.88 -4.56
N CYS A 118 -4.12 10.16 -3.68
CA CYS A 118 -4.09 8.69 -3.69
C CYS A 118 -5.48 8.09 -3.43
N VAL A 119 -6.23 8.66 -2.48
CA VAL A 119 -7.60 8.22 -2.16
C VAL A 119 -8.55 8.45 -3.34
N LYS A 120 -8.43 9.57 -4.05
CA LYS A 120 -9.25 9.82 -5.24
C LYS A 120 -8.92 8.87 -6.39
N LEU A 121 -7.66 8.49 -6.56
CA LEU A 121 -7.22 7.54 -7.58
C LEU A 121 -7.76 6.11 -7.38
N ILE A 122 -8.26 5.79 -6.20
CA ILE A 122 -8.88 4.49 -5.90
C ILE A 122 -10.42 4.58 -5.79
N SER A 123 -11.01 5.67 -6.29
CA SER A 123 -12.46 5.86 -6.27
C SER A 123 -13.15 4.78 -7.11
N VAL A 124 -14.33 4.37 -6.65
CA VAL A 124 -15.11 3.32 -7.34
C VAL A 124 -15.57 3.80 -8.71
N ASP A 125 -15.88 5.08 -8.86
CA ASP A 125 -16.39 5.64 -10.11
C ASP A 125 -15.30 5.73 -11.18
N LEU A 126 -14.07 6.08 -10.79
CA LEU A 126 -12.92 5.97 -11.70
C LEU A 126 -12.69 4.53 -12.18
N PHE A 127 -12.87 3.55 -11.30
CA PHE A 127 -12.68 2.14 -11.68
C PHE A 127 -13.73 1.65 -12.66
N LYS A 128 -14.97 2.15 -12.60
CA LYS A 128 -16.01 1.83 -13.59
C LYS A 128 -15.60 2.35 -14.96
N ILE A 129 -15.18 3.62 -15.04
CA ILE A 129 -14.77 4.27 -16.29
C ILE A 129 -13.56 3.57 -16.92
N LEU A 130 -12.58 3.16 -16.10
CA LEU A 130 -11.42 2.39 -16.57
C LEU A 130 -11.84 0.99 -17.03
N LYS A 131 -12.73 0.32 -16.30
CA LYS A 131 -13.18 -1.03 -16.66
C LYS A 131 -13.87 -1.08 -18.03
N ASP A 132 -14.58 -0.02 -18.39
CA ASP A 132 -15.30 0.09 -19.66
C ASP A 132 -14.36 0.36 -20.86
N ASN A 133 -13.10 0.75 -20.61
CA ASN A 133 -12.07 0.95 -21.62
C ASN A 133 -11.08 -0.22 -21.66
N VAL A 134 -11.04 -0.95 -22.78
CA VAL A 134 -10.21 -2.15 -22.97
C VAL A 134 -8.70 -1.85 -22.78
N ASP A 135 -8.23 -0.69 -23.23
CA ASP A 135 -6.80 -0.32 -23.17
C ASP A 135 -6.31 0.12 -21.79
N THR A 136 -7.18 0.12 -20.77
CA THR A 136 -6.84 0.64 -19.44
C THR A 136 -6.85 -0.41 -18.31
N GLN A 137 -7.02 -1.68 -18.67
CA GLN A 137 -7.15 -2.79 -17.71
C GLN A 137 -5.93 -2.91 -16.78
N GLU A 138 -4.73 -2.67 -17.26
CA GLU A 138 -3.51 -2.81 -16.48
C GLU A 138 -3.33 -1.65 -15.49
N THR A 139 -3.67 -0.44 -15.93
CA THR A 139 -3.76 0.71 -15.02
C THR A 139 -4.83 0.47 -13.97
N LEU A 140 -5.97 -0.13 -14.33
CA LEU A 140 -7.01 -0.53 -13.39
C LEU A 140 -6.48 -1.54 -12.36
N VAL A 141 -5.81 -2.61 -12.79
CA VAL A 141 -5.21 -3.61 -11.88
C VAL A 141 -4.19 -2.94 -10.94
N TYR A 142 -3.33 -2.06 -11.47
CA TYR A 142 -2.36 -1.34 -10.65
C TYR A 142 -3.01 -0.47 -9.58
N LEU A 143 -4.12 0.22 -9.91
CA LEU A 143 -4.89 1.02 -8.97
C LEU A 143 -5.69 0.14 -7.98
N GLN A 144 -6.15 -1.04 -8.39
CA GLN A 144 -6.78 -2.01 -7.50
C GLN A 144 -5.79 -2.51 -6.43
N ILE A 145 -4.54 -2.78 -6.81
CA ILE A 145 -3.49 -3.13 -5.84
C ILE A 145 -3.28 -1.98 -4.86
N LEU A 146 -3.21 -0.73 -5.34
CA LEU A 146 -3.12 0.45 -4.47
C LEU A 146 -4.31 0.53 -3.50
N LYS A 147 -5.53 0.27 -3.97
CA LYS A 147 -6.73 0.21 -3.12
C LYS A 147 -6.59 -0.84 -2.03
N MET A 148 -6.13 -2.04 -2.37
CA MET A 148 -5.93 -3.12 -1.40
C MET A 148 -4.88 -2.76 -0.35
N ILE A 149 -3.78 -2.10 -0.74
CA ILE A 149 -2.77 -1.59 0.19
C ILE A 149 -3.39 -0.56 1.15
N ILE A 150 -4.15 0.41 0.64
CA ILE A 150 -4.80 1.43 1.47
C ILE A 150 -5.77 0.79 2.46
N ILE A 151 -6.62 -0.12 2.00
CA ILE A 151 -7.59 -0.78 2.89
C ILE A 151 -6.87 -1.65 3.93
N ALA A 152 -5.79 -2.35 3.56
CA ALA A 152 -5.10 -3.24 4.49
C ALA A 152 -4.33 -2.49 5.59
N TYR A 153 -3.69 -1.36 5.25
CA TYR A 153 -2.78 -0.68 6.18
C TYR A 153 -3.36 0.59 6.82
N ILE A 154 -4.29 1.28 6.14
CA ILE A 154 -4.78 2.60 6.56
C ILE A 154 -6.22 2.55 7.09
N ASP A 155 -7.07 1.68 6.54
CA ASP A 155 -8.46 1.61 6.97
C ASP A 155 -8.60 0.98 8.37
N LYS A 156 -8.79 1.86 9.37
CA LYS A 156 -8.91 1.52 10.79
C LYS A 156 -10.07 0.58 11.09
N LYS A 157 -11.10 0.52 10.24
CA LYS A 157 -12.26 -0.37 10.44
C LYS A 157 -11.92 -1.84 10.22
N GLN A 158 -10.82 -2.17 9.53
CA GLN A 158 -10.45 -3.54 9.15
C GLN A 158 -9.08 -4.00 9.69
N GLN A 159 -8.45 -3.24 10.59
CA GLN A 159 -7.09 -3.52 11.08
C GLN A 159 -6.94 -4.80 11.92
N LEU A 160 -8.01 -5.32 12.53
CA LEU A 160 -7.93 -6.47 13.44
C LEU A 160 -7.73 -7.84 12.74
N LEU A 161 -7.88 -7.95 11.41
CA LEU A 161 -7.96 -9.26 10.75
C LEU A 161 -6.87 -9.58 9.70
N ARG A 162 -5.92 -8.67 9.37
CA ARG A 162 -5.44 -8.59 7.96
C ARG A 162 -3.97 -8.69 7.61
N VAL A 163 -3.03 -8.87 8.53
CA VAL A 163 -1.62 -9.02 8.11
C VAL A 163 -1.37 -10.33 7.35
N SER A 164 -2.27 -11.32 7.44
CA SER A 164 -2.12 -12.62 6.76
C SER A 164 -2.50 -12.63 5.28
N THR A 165 -3.49 -11.84 4.83
CA THR A 165 -4.08 -12.03 3.49
C THR A 165 -3.29 -11.37 2.35
N LEU A 166 -2.56 -10.27 2.62
CA LEU A 166 -1.86 -9.53 1.56
C LEU A 166 -0.59 -10.24 1.05
N PHE A 167 -0.03 -11.15 1.84
CA PHE A 167 1.17 -11.91 1.48
C PHE A 167 0.89 -13.10 0.53
N PHE A 168 -0.34 -13.58 0.44
CA PHE A 168 -0.71 -14.69 -0.46
C PHE A 168 -0.91 -14.27 -1.93
N MET A 169 -0.89 -12.98 -2.25
CA MET A 169 -1.12 -12.47 -3.61
C MET A 169 0.16 -12.09 -4.39
N LEU A 170 1.35 -12.22 -3.79
CA LEU A 170 2.60 -12.09 -4.51
C LEU A 170 3.11 -13.51 -4.84
N PRO A 171 3.06 -13.96 -6.09
CA PRO A 171 3.60 -15.26 -6.46
C PRO A 171 5.13 -15.26 -6.30
N GLU A 172 5.66 -16.45 -6.03
CA GLU A 172 7.10 -16.77 -5.85
C GLU A 172 7.98 -16.33 -7.02
#